data_AF-A0A7W1MX43-F1
#
_entry.id   AF-A0A7W1MX43-F1
#
_cell.length_a   1.000
_cell.length_b   1.000
_cell.length_c   1.000
_cell.angle_alpha   90.00
_cell.angle_beta   90.00
_cell.angle_gamma   90.00
#
_symmetry.space_group_name_H-M   'P 1'
#
loop_
_entity.id
_entity.type
_entity.pdbx_description
1 polymer ?
#
loop_
_entity_poly.entity_id
_entity_poly.type
_entity_poly.pdbx_seq_one_letter_code
_entity_poly.pdbx_strand_id
1 'polypeptide(L)'
;MALPIWWALGAAYFVWPFLTFPLLLSLLLRQEVRLPPRFGLWLLFLAWMFLASHQLDDAMSVALFLYRASLYISATLLFLYIYNATRDRLPDGAIVKAMALFWAAVVVGGLLGVFLPYASFGTPVEALMPASVLQDKTAYYFVHPGLSEVMTFLGYPVGRPKTLFAFSNQWGAAIAVLTPFALAALSETRRRSFPRRALILLLILSIVPI
;
A
#
# COMPACT_ATOMS: atom_id res chain seq x y z
N MET A 1 9.14 4.66 -9.92
CA MET A 1 8.93 3.85 -8.69
C MET A 1 9.68 4.48 -7.54
N ALA A 2 9.02 5.36 -6.78
CA ALA A 2 9.64 6.00 -5.61
C ALA A 2 9.24 5.30 -4.28
N LEU A 3 8.28 4.38 -4.31
CA LEU A 3 7.70 3.77 -3.12
C LEU A 3 8.71 3.00 -2.24
N PRO A 4 9.68 2.23 -2.79
CA PRO A 4 10.72 1.61 -1.95
C PRO A 4 11.62 2.62 -1.24
N ILE A 5 11.87 3.78 -1.87
CA ILE A 5 12.67 4.87 -1.29
C ILE A 5 11.88 5.54 -0.16
N TRP A 6 10.61 5.86 -0.40
CA TRP A 6 9.73 6.41 0.63
C TRP A 6 9.51 5.46 1.81
N TRP A 7 9.49 4.15 1.55
CA TRP A 7 9.42 3.13 2.58
C TRP A 7 10.69 3.08 3.43
N ALA A 8 11.87 3.11 2.81
CA ALA A 8 13.14 3.19 3.53
C ALA A 8 13.25 4.47 4.38
N LEU A 9 12.60 5.56 3.96
CA LEU A 9 12.54 6.81 4.71
C LEU A 9 11.48 6.83 5.83
N GLY A 10 10.61 5.81 5.95
CA GLY A 10 9.48 5.82 6.89
C GLY A 10 8.31 6.73 6.48
N ALA A 11 8.36 7.27 5.26
CA ALA A 11 7.40 8.23 4.74
C ALA A 11 6.32 7.60 3.83
N ALA A 12 6.41 6.31 3.50
CA ALA A 12 5.50 5.62 2.59
C ALA A 12 4.01 5.81 2.95
N TYR A 13 3.71 5.87 4.25
CA TYR A 13 2.38 6.06 4.78
C TYR A 13 1.88 7.52 4.74
N PHE A 14 2.79 8.49 4.70
CA PHE A 14 2.48 9.92 4.62
C PHE A 14 2.37 10.44 3.18
N VAL A 15 3.03 9.77 2.23
CA VAL A 15 3.01 10.15 0.80
C VAL A 15 1.60 10.15 0.22
N TRP A 16 0.73 9.23 0.64
CA TRP A 16 -0.64 9.13 0.13
C TRP A 16 -1.48 10.38 0.42
N PRO A 17 -1.57 10.86 1.68
CA PRO A 17 -2.13 12.17 2.00
C PRO A 17 -1.56 13.32 1.16
N PHE A 18 -0.23 13.39 0.99
CA PHE A 18 0.38 14.46 0.19
C PHE A 18 -0.01 14.39 -1.29
N LEU A 19 -0.10 13.19 -1.87
CA LEU A 19 -0.54 12.99 -3.26
C LEU A 19 -2.02 13.31 -3.47
N THR A 20 -2.83 13.35 -2.41
CA THR A 20 -4.25 13.75 -2.55
C THR A 20 -4.42 15.17 -3.01
N PHE A 21 -3.55 16.10 -2.58
CA PHE A 21 -3.69 17.50 -2.89
C PHE A 21 -3.61 17.81 -4.39
N PRO A 22 -2.58 17.36 -5.14
CA PRO A 22 -2.54 17.55 -6.59
C PRO A 22 -3.63 16.75 -7.31
N LEU A 23 -4.00 15.56 -6.82
CA LEU A 23 -5.09 14.77 -7.41
C LEU A 23 -6.44 15.48 -7.29
N LEU A 24 -6.75 16.02 -6.10
CA LEU A 24 -7.94 16.82 -5.83
C LEU A 24 -7.96 18.07 -6.72
N LEU A 25 -6.86 18.81 -6.77
CA LEU A 25 -6.76 19.99 -7.62
C LEU A 25 -6.97 19.65 -9.10
N SER A 26 -6.39 18.55 -9.57
CA SER A 26 -6.57 18.07 -10.95
C SER A 26 -8.01 17.62 -11.26
N LEU A 27 -8.78 17.21 -10.25
CA LEU A 27 -10.19 16.87 -10.38
C LEU A 27 -11.08 18.12 -10.33
N LEU A 28 -10.78 19.08 -9.45
CA LEU A 28 -11.50 20.35 -9.32
C LEU A 28 -11.34 21.23 -10.56
N LEU A 29 -10.16 21.18 -11.21
CA LEU A 29 -9.90 21.90 -12.46
C LEU A 29 -10.57 21.27 -13.69
N ARG A 30 -11.21 20.10 -13.55
CA ARG A 30 -11.96 19.47 -14.64
C ARG A 30 -13.41 19.94 -14.61
N GLN A 31 -13.91 20.32 -15.78
CA GLN A 31 -15.29 20.80 -15.93
C GLN A 31 -16.34 19.67 -15.83
N GLU A 32 -15.97 18.44 -16.15
CA GLU A 32 -16.85 17.27 -16.06
C GLU A 32 -16.18 16.15 -15.27
N VAL A 33 -16.65 15.90 -14.05
CA VAL A 33 -16.28 14.73 -13.25
C VAL A 33 -17.41 13.72 -13.31
N ARG A 34 -17.17 12.60 -14.00
CA ARG A 34 -18.11 11.48 -14.06
C ARG A 34 -17.96 10.67 -12.79
N LEU A 35 -19.08 10.52 -12.08
CA LEU A 35 -19.17 9.61 -10.94
C LEU A 35 -19.59 8.22 -11.44
N PRO A 36 -18.96 7.14 -10.93
CA PRO A 36 -19.36 5.79 -11.30
C PRO A 36 -20.76 5.46 -10.78
N PRO A 37 -21.50 4.58 -11.47
CA PRO A 37 -22.80 4.13 -10.98
C PRO A 37 -22.64 3.46 -9.61
N ARG A 38 -23.52 3.79 -8.66
CA ARG A 38 -23.54 3.29 -7.27
C ARG A 38 -22.40 3.79 -6.36
N PHE A 39 -21.72 4.86 -6.74
CA PHE A 39 -20.75 5.54 -5.86
C PHE A 39 -21.36 6.00 -4.53
N GLY A 40 -22.69 6.13 -4.44
CA GLY A 40 -23.40 6.43 -3.20
C GLY A 40 -23.17 5.42 -2.07
N LEU A 41 -22.94 4.13 -2.35
CA LEU A 41 -22.63 3.14 -1.30
C LEU A 41 -21.26 3.42 -0.65
N TRP A 42 -20.28 3.83 -1.46
CA TRP A 42 -18.97 4.24 -0.96
C TRP A 42 -19.07 5.51 -0.13
N LEU A 43 -19.87 6.49 -0.58
CA LEU A 43 -20.13 7.71 0.21
C LEU A 43 -20.85 7.41 1.52
N LEU A 44 -21.81 6.47 1.52
CA LEU A 44 -22.47 6.02 2.74
C LEU A 44 -21.47 5.37 3.70
N PHE A 45 -20.56 4.54 3.19
CA PHE A 45 -19.47 3.98 3.99
C PHE A 45 -18.58 5.06 4.60
N LEU A 46 -18.18 6.08 3.82
CA LEU A 46 -17.40 7.20 4.35
C LEU A 46 -18.16 7.99 5.42
N ALA A 47 -19.45 8.29 5.17
CA ALA A 47 -20.29 8.96 6.15
C ALA A 47 -20.44 8.15 7.44
N TRP A 48 -20.64 6.84 7.33
CA TRP A 48 -20.69 5.93 8.47
C TRP A 48 -19.37 5.89 9.25
N MET A 49 -18.25 5.86 8.54
CA MET A 49 -16.92 5.94 9.14
C MET A 49 -16.74 7.22 9.96
N PHE A 50 -17.16 8.38 9.43
CA PHE A 50 -17.15 9.64 10.18
C PHE A 50 -18.08 9.61 11.39
N LEU A 51 -19.26 9.00 11.28
CA LEU A 51 -20.16 8.85 12.42
C LEU A 51 -19.54 7.99 13.53
N ALA A 52 -18.84 6.91 13.17
CA ALA A 52 -18.14 6.04 14.11
C ALA A 52 -16.99 6.75 14.84
N SER A 53 -16.45 7.85 14.29
CA SER A 53 -15.38 8.62 14.94
C SER A 53 -15.83 9.30 16.24
N HIS A 54 -17.14 9.50 16.45
CA HIS A 54 -17.67 10.09 17.68
C HIS A 54 -17.51 9.21 18.92
N GLN A 55 -17.18 7.92 18.76
CA GLN A 55 -16.92 7.01 19.88
C GLN A 55 -15.43 6.96 20.27
N LEU A 56 -14.60 7.85 19.72
CA LEU A 56 -13.17 7.90 20.02
C LEU A 56 -12.92 8.91 21.14
N ASP A 57 -12.60 8.40 22.32
CA ASP A 57 -12.37 9.22 23.52
C ASP A 57 -10.91 9.69 23.67
N ASP A 58 -9.98 9.04 22.97
CA ASP A 58 -8.54 9.26 23.11
C ASP A 58 -7.94 10.00 21.90
N ALA A 59 -7.04 10.95 22.17
CA ALA A 59 -6.43 11.82 21.16
C ALA A 59 -5.59 11.03 20.14
N MET A 60 -4.89 9.96 20.56
CA MET A 60 -4.14 9.10 19.64
C MET A 60 -5.10 8.32 18.74
N SER A 61 -6.19 7.82 19.31
CA SER A 61 -7.23 7.09 18.57
C SER A 61 -7.89 7.97 17.50
N VAL A 62 -8.15 9.25 17.81
CA VAL A 62 -8.61 10.24 16.84
C VAL A 62 -7.56 10.51 15.76
N ALA A 63 -6.28 10.66 16.13
CA ALA A 63 -5.21 10.88 15.15
C ALA A 63 -5.05 9.69 14.18
N LEU A 64 -5.06 8.46 14.69
CA LEU A 64 -5.03 7.24 13.87
C LEU A 64 -6.29 7.10 13.00
N PHE A 65 -7.45 7.53 13.49
CA PHE A 65 -8.67 7.61 12.70
C PHE A 65 -8.55 8.61 11.55
N LEU A 66 -8.09 9.84 11.82
CA LEU A 66 -7.88 10.86 10.80
C LEU A 66 -6.87 10.40 9.74
N TYR A 67 -5.83 9.70 10.18
CA TYR A 67 -4.89 9.06 9.29
C TYR A 67 -5.58 8.04 8.36
N ARG A 68 -6.37 7.11 8.90
CA ARG A 68 -7.15 6.16 8.10
C ARG A 68 -8.14 6.85 7.16
N ALA A 69 -8.85 7.87 7.65
CA ALA A 69 -9.78 8.67 6.86
C ALA A 69 -9.09 9.33 5.68
N SER A 70 -7.89 9.89 5.89
CA SER A 70 -7.09 10.49 4.83
C SER A 70 -6.70 9.45 3.75
N LEU A 71 -6.39 8.20 4.13
CA LEU A 71 -6.13 7.12 3.17
C LEU A 71 -7.37 6.76 2.35
N TYR A 72 -8.55 6.69 2.96
CA TYR A 72 -9.79 6.42 2.24
C TYR A 72 -10.14 7.56 1.28
N ILE A 73 -9.95 8.81 1.69
CA ILE A 73 -10.12 9.99 0.82
C ILE A 73 -9.10 9.92 -0.34
N SER A 74 -7.84 9.59 -0.05
CA SER A 74 -6.78 9.42 -1.06
C SER A 74 -7.18 8.38 -2.10
N ALA A 75 -7.63 7.21 -1.65
CA ALA A 75 -8.08 6.13 -2.52
C ALA A 75 -9.27 6.56 -3.37
N THR A 76 -10.21 7.31 -2.78
CA THR A 76 -11.39 7.85 -3.49
C THR A 76 -10.98 8.80 -4.62
N LEU A 77 -10.10 9.75 -4.33
CA LEU A 77 -9.62 10.72 -5.31
C LEU A 77 -8.79 10.05 -6.40
N LEU A 78 -7.92 9.11 -6.04
CA LEU A 78 -7.15 8.33 -7.01
C LEU A 78 -8.09 7.52 -7.92
N PHE A 79 -9.10 6.87 -7.36
CA PHE A 79 -10.09 6.12 -8.11
C PHE A 79 -10.87 7.02 -9.08
N LEU A 80 -11.36 8.17 -8.60
CA LEU A 80 -12.04 9.15 -9.45
C LEU A 80 -11.10 9.70 -10.54
N TYR A 81 -9.84 9.94 -10.22
CA TYR A 81 -8.84 10.39 -11.19
C TYR A 81 -8.62 9.37 -12.30
N ILE A 82 -8.42 8.09 -11.94
CA ILE A 82 -8.22 7.01 -12.91
C ILE A 82 -9.49 6.80 -13.74
N TYR A 83 -10.67 6.81 -13.10
CA TYR A 83 -11.95 6.64 -13.79
C TYR A 83 -12.23 7.76 -14.80
N ASN A 84 -11.79 8.99 -14.50
CA ASN A 84 -11.93 10.15 -15.38
C ASN A 84 -10.69 10.40 -16.26
N ALA A 85 -9.66 9.55 -16.20
CA ALA A 85 -8.48 9.69 -17.04
C ALA A 85 -8.74 9.06 -18.42
N THR A 86 -8.43 9.80 -19.47
CA THR A 86 -8.46 9.26 -20.84
C THR A 86 -7.35 8.24 -21.04
N ARG A 87 -7.64 7.16 -21.77
CA ARG A 87 -6.67 6.08 -22.10
C ARG A 87 -5.40 6.59 -22.79
N ASP A 88 -5.45 7.74 -23.45
CA ASP A 88 -4.29 8.39 -24.06
C ASP A 88 -3.27 8.90 -23.03
N ARG A 89 -3.73 9.32 -21.84
CA ARG A 89 -2.85 9.77 -20.75
C ARG A 89 -2.41 8.63 -19.84
N LEU A 90 -3.25 7.61 -19.69
CA LEU A 90 -2.97 6.42 -18.89
C LEU A 90 -3.33 5.17 -19.71
N PRO A 91 -2.37 4.62 -20.48
CA PRO A 91 -2.59 3.39 -21.21
C PRO A 91 -2.75 2.22 -20.23
N ASP A 92 -3.72 1.34 -20.49
CA ASP A 92 -4.01 0.17 -19.66
C ASP A 92 -2.76 -0.69 -19.40
N GLY A 93 -1.95 -0.91 -20.45
CA GLY A 93 -0.69 -1.67 -20.33
C GLY A 93 0.38 -0.99 -19.45
N ALA A 94 0.34 0.35 -19.30
CA ALA A 94 1.24 1.04 -18.36
C ALA A 94 0.81 0.78 -16.91
N ILE A 95 -0.50 0.76 -16.64
CA ILE A 95 -1.06 0.42 -15.32
C ILE A 95 -0.72 -1.03 -14.96
N VAL A 96 -0.95 -1.97 -15.88
CA VAL A 96 -0.63 -3.40 -15.72
C VAL A 96 0.85 -3.58 -15.41
N LYS A 97 1.75 -2.93 -16.16
CA LYS A 97 3.20 -2.99 -15.91
C LYS A 97 3.59 -2.37 -14.56
N ALA A 98 3.00 -1.25 -14.18
CA ALA A 98 3.28 -0.61 -12.89
C ALA A 98 2.83 -1.50 -11.71
N MET A 99 1.64 -2.11 -11.82
CA MET A 99 1.12 -3.06 -10.84
C MET A 99 1.99 -4.33 -10.76
N ALA A 100 2.39 -4.90 -11.90
CA ALA A 100 3.25 -6.07 -11.94
C ALA A 100 4.67 -5.79 -11.41
N LEU A 101 5.22 -4.60 -11.66
CA LEU A 101 6.49 -4.19 -11.08
C LEU A 101 6.38 -3.98 -9.57
N PHE A 102 5.23 -3.50 -9.09
CA PHE A 102 5.00 -3.35 -7.65
C PHE A 102 4.86 -4.71 -6.99
N TRP A 103 4.12 -5.62 -7.61
CA TRP A 103 4.03 -7.03 -7.21
C TRP A 103 5.42 -7.67 -7.10
N ALA A 104 6.29 -7.47 -8.09
CA ALA A 104 7.66 -7.98 -8.06
C ALA A 104 8.45 -7.44 -6.86
N ALA A 105 8.32 -6.14 -6.55
CA ALA A 105 8.97 -5.54 -5.38
C ALA A 105 8.42 -6.12 -4.06
N VAL A 106 7.11 -6.37 -3.98
CA VAL A 106 6.46 -7.00 -2.81
C VAL A 106 6.94 -8.44 -2.62
N VAL A 107 7.08 -9.23 -3.69
CA VAL A 107 7.60 -10.60 -3.65
C VAL A 107 9.07 -10.62 -3.23
N VAL A 108 9.91 -9.79 -3.85
CA VAL A 108 11.34 -9.68 -3.47
C VAL A 108 11.47 -9.25 -2.01
N GLY A 109 10.68 -8.26 -1.58
CA GLY A 109 10.62 -7.85 -0.19
C GLY A 109 10.15 -8.98 0.74
N GLY A 110 9.17 -9.77 0.32
CA GLY A 110 8.68 -10.92 1.06
C GLY A 110 9.75 -11.98 1.29
N LEU A 111 10.50 -12.30 0.25
CA LEU A 111 11.63 -13.23 0.32
C LEU A 111 12.72 -12.73 1.26
N LEU A 112 13.07 -11.45 1.18
CA LEU A 112 13.99 -10.83 2.14
C LEU A 112 13.47 -10.94 3.58
N GLY A 113 12.16 -10.80 3.80
CA GLY A 113 11.54 -11.01 5.10
C GLY A 113 11.65 -12.45 5.61
N VAL A 114 11.56 -13.45 4.72
CA VAL A 114 11.76 -14.86 5.08
C VAL A 114 13.22 -15.13 5.49
N PHE A 115 14.19 -14.60 4.74
CA PHE A 115 15.61 -14.83 5.02
C PHE A 115 16.16 -13.98 6.19
N LEU A 116 15.63 -12.79 6.41
CA LEU A 116 16.08 -11.84 7.42
C LEU A 116 14.90 -11.41 8.33
N PRO A 117 14.35 -12.34 9.13
CA PRO A 117 13.11 -12.10 9.87
C PRO A 117 13.22 -11.06 10.99
N TYR A 118 14.42 -10.82 11.50
CA TYR A 118 14.70 -9.87 12.57
C TYR A 118 15.26 -8.53 12.07
N ALA A 119 15.42 -8.36 10.76
CA ALA A 119 15.92 -7.12 10.21
C ALA A 119 14.83 -6.03 10.25
N SER A 120 15.05 -5.03 11.10
CA SER A 120 14.36 -3.76 11.09
C SER A 120 15.37 -2.62 11.14
N PHE A 121 14.95 -1.44 10.71
CA PHE A 121 15.80 -0.26 10.75
C PHE A 121 14.99 0.96 11.19
N GLY A 122 15.63 1.81 12.00
CA GLY A 122 15.03 3.06 12.41
C GLY A 122 15.00 4.05 11.26
N THR A 123 13.92 4.83 11.15
CA THR A 123 13.77 5.81 10.05
C THR A 123 14.04 7.23 10.53
N PRO A 124 14.39 8.15 9.61
CA PRO A 124 14.46 9.57 9.94
C PRO A 124 13.14 10.11 10.50
N VAL A 125 11.99 9.59 10.03
CA VAL A 125 10.68 9.99 10.53
C VAL A 125 10.46 9.51 11.97
N GLU A 126 10.91 8.31 12.33
CA GLU A 126 10.90 7.82 13.71
C GLU A 126 11.70 8.73 14.65
N ALA A 127 12.87 9.20 14.19
CA ALA A 127 13.72 10.10 14.97
C ALA A 127 13.09 11.48 15.22
N LEU A 128 12.19 11.93 14.35
CA LEU A 128 11.47 13.20 14.50
C LEU A 128 10.17 13.07 15.33
N MET A 129 9.70 11.86 15.62
CA MET A 129 8.41 11.64 16.28
C MET A 129 8.49 11.81 17.81
N PRO A 130 7.45 12.35 18.45
CA PRO A 130 7.39 12.44 19.92
C PRO A 130 7.33 11.05 20.56
N ALA A 131 7.97 10.88 21.71
CA ALA A 131 7.95 9.62 22.46
C ALA A 131 6.53 9.17 22.84
N SER A 132 5.59 10.10 23.03
CA SER A 132 4.17 9.80 23.28
C SER A 132 3.46 9.14 22.11
N VAL A 133 3.90 9.40 20.86
CA VAL A 133 3.38 8.75 19.66
C VAL A 133 3.96 7.35 19.48
N LEU A 134 5.24 7.18 19.82
CA LEU A 134 5.93 5.88 19.71
C LEU A 134 5.48 4.85 20.75
N GLN A 135 4.77 5.26 21.80
CA GLN A 135 4.15 4.34 22.77
C GLN A 135 3.01 3.53 22.17
N ASP A 136 2.31 4.06 21.16
CA ASP A 136 1.26 3.33 20.46
C ASP A 136 1.88 2.38 19.42
N LYS A 137 1.58 1.09 19.55
CA LYS A 137 2.14 0.05 18.65
C LYS A 137 1.81 0.28 17.19
N THR A 138 0.62 0.81 16.88
CA THR A 138 0.19 1.08 15.50
C THR A 138 1.00 2.23 14.90
N ALA A 139 1.15 3.32 15.65
CA ALA A 139 1.93 4.47 15.21
C ALA A 139 3.42 4.11 15.08
N TYR A 140 3.96 3.33 16.02
CA TYR A 140 5.32 2.81 15.97
C TYR A 140 5.57 2.00 14.69
N TYR A 141 4.68 1.08 14.32
CA TYR A 141 4.84 0.27 13.09
C TYR A 141 4.78 1.08 11.78
N PHE A 142 4.20 2.29 11.79
CA PHE A 142 4.23 3.16 10.61
C PHE A 142 5.59 3.81 10.38
N VAL A 143 6.35 4.05 11.45
CA VAL A 143 7.63 4.76 11.40
C VAL A 143 8.83 3.84 11.64
N HIS A 144 8.61 2.60 12.07
CA HIS A 144 9.64 1.57 12.26
C HIS A 144 9.45 0.40 11.26
N PRO A 145 9.99 0.51 10.04
CA PRO A 145 9.94 -0.55 9.04
C PRO A 145 10.75 -1.77 9.46
N GLY A 146 10.16 -2.95 9.24
CA GLY A 146 10.83 -4.23 9.36
C GLY A 146 10.55 -5.09 8.14
N LEU A 147 11.41 -6.08 7.89
CA LEU A 147 11.19 -7.03 6.80
C LEU A 147 10.13 -8.08 7.16
N SER A 148 10.05 -8.43 8.45
CA SER A 148 9.08 -9.40 8.97
C SER A 148 8.49 -9.00 10.31
N GLU A 149 7.32 -9.55 10.59
CA GLU A 149 6.62 -9.52 11.85
C GLU A 149 6.74 -10.90 12.49
N VAL A 150 7.57 -11.01 13.53
CA VAL A 150 7.79 -12.29 14.22
C VAL A 150 6.69 -12.49 15.25
N MET A 151 5.92 -13.57 15.09
CA MET A 151 4.85 -13.95 16.01
C MET A 151 5.06 -15.38 16.54
N THR A 152 4.70 -15.61 17.80
CA THR A 152 4.92 -16.90 18.50
C THR A 152 3.61 -17.69 18.67
N PHE A 153 2.71 -17.66 17.68
CA PHE A 153 1.38 -18.27 17.80
C PHE A 153 1.38 -19.81 17.72
N LEU A 154 2.39 -20.42 17.09
CA LEU A 154 2.54 -21.88 16.96
C LEU A 154 3.48 -22.50 18.03
N GLY A 155 3.83 -21.74 19.07
CA GLY A 155 4.81 -22.17 20.08
C GLY A 155 6.28 -22.04 19.64
N TYR A 156 6.54 -21.55 18.43
CA TYR A 156 7.87 -21.18 17.91
C TYR A 156 7.78 -19.86 17.14
N PRO A 157 8.88 -19.08 17.04
CA PRO A 157 8.87 -17.80 16.33
C PRO A 157 8.70 -18.02 14.83
N VAL A 158 7.65 -17.45 14.26
CA VAL A 158 7.37 -17.45 12.82
C VAL A 158 7.47 -16.02 12.31
N GLY A 159 8.40 -15.78 11.38
CA GLY A 159 8.54 -14.50 10.68
C GLY A 159 7.53 -14.40 9.56
N ARG A 160 6.54 -13.51 9.70
CA ARG A 160 5.56 -13.20 8.65
C ARG A 160 6.05 -12.00 7.86
N PRO A 161 6.28 -12.11 6.54
CA PRO A 161 6.81 -10.98 5.78
C PRO A 161 5.89 -9.77 5.81
N LYS A 162 6.46 -8.59 6.02
CA LYS A 162 5.74 -7.31 5.98
C LYS A 162 6.48 -6.23 5.19
N THR A 163 7.57 -6.55 4.50
CA THR A 163 8.36 -5.58 3.72
C THR A 163 7.50 -4.71 2.83
N LEU A 164 7.79 -3.40 2.78
CA LEU A 164 6.99 -2.33 2.12
C LEU A 164 5.68 -1.96 2.84
N PHE A 165 5.31 -2.68 3.91
CA PHE A 165 4.12 -2.45 4.70
C PHE A 165 4.43 -2.45 6.21
N ALA A 166 3.50 -1.97 7.02
CA ALA A 166 3.59 -1.92 8.48
C ALA A 166 3.17 -3.25 9.11
N PHE A 167 2.32 -4.00 8.40
CA PHE A 167 1.70 -5.22 8.89
C PHE A 167 1.75 -6.34 7.85
N SER A 168 1.92 -7.57 8.32
CA SER A 168 1.96 -8.77 7.47
C SER A 168 0.64 -9.05 6.72
N ASN A 169 -0.50 -8.66 7.30
CA ASN A 169 -1.81 -8.77 6.64
C ASN A 169 -1.94 -7.83 5.43
N GLN A 170 -1.35 -6.64 5.48
CA GLN A 170 -1.33 -5.70 4.35
C GLN A 170 -0.47 -6.25 3.21
N TRP A 171 0.68 -6.84 3.54
CA TRP A 171 1.54 -7.50 2.56
C TRP A 171 0.80 -8.65 1.86
N GLY A 172 0.15 -9.54 2.62
CA GLY A 172 -0.62 -10.65 2.04
C GLY A 172 -1.80 -10.19 1.18
N ALA A 173 -2.55 -9.19 1.63
CA ALA A 173 -3.63 -8.60 0.84
C ALA A 173 -3.12 -7.96 -0.45
N ALA A 174 -1.99 -7.26 -0.40
CA ALA A 174 -1.36 -6.67 -1.59
C ALA A 174 -0.95 -7.74 -2.59
N ILE A 175 -0.33 -8.85 -2.16
CA ILE A 175 -0.02 -9.97 -3.04
C ILE A 175 -1.28 -10.50 -3.72
N ALA A 176 -2.35 -10.75 -2.97
CA ALA A 176 -3.59 -11.30 -3.53
C ALA A 176 -4.18 -10.39 -4.61
N VAL A 177 -4.23 -9.08 -4.37
CA VAL A 177 -4.77 -8.09 -5.31
C VAL A 177 -3.86 -7.87 -6.52
N LEU A 178 -2.54 -7.95 -6.34
CA LEU A 178 -1.56 -7.66 -7.38
C LEU A 178 -1.23 -8.86 -8.29
N THR A 179 -1.45 -10.09 -7.82
CA THR A 179 -1.15 -11.32 -8.57
C THR A 179 -1.88 -11.39 -9.93
N PRO A 180 -3.17 -11.04 -10.05
CA PRO A 180 -3.85 -10.98 -11.35
C PRO A 180 -3.16 -10.03 -12.35
N PHE A 181 -2.61 -8.90 -11.88
CA PHE A 181 -1.88 -7.96 -12.74
C PHE A 181 -0.53 -8.50 -13.18
N ALA A 182 0.15 -9.27 -12.33
CA ALA A 182 1.37 -9.98 -12.71
C ALA A 182 1.10 -11.01 -13.82
N LEU A 183 -0.03 -11.73 -13.73
CA LEU A 183 -0.46 -12.67 -14.77
C LEU A 183 -0.86 -11.94 -16.07
N ALA A 184 -1.57 -10.82 -15.98
CA ALA A 184 -1.90 -9.99 -17.14
C ALA A 184 -0.62 -9.46 -17.82
N ALA A 185 0.32 -8.92 -17.05
CA ALA A 185 1.62 -8.48 -17.58
C ALA A 185 2.39 -9.62 -18.25
N LEU A 186 2.30 -10.84 -17.71
CA LEU A 186 2.91 -12.03 -18.32
C LEU A 186 2.27 -12.37 -19.67
N SER A 187 0.95 -12.21 -19.82
CA SER A 187 0.25 -12.43 -21.10
C SER A 187 0.62 -11.39 -22.17
N GLU A 188 0.85 -10.13 -21.78
CA GLU A 188 1.24 -9.04 -22.70
C GLU A 188 2.72 -9.09 -23.11
N THR A 189 3.55 -9.79 -22.34
CA THR A 189 5.00 -9.81 -22.54
C THR A 189 5.43 -10.85 -23.57
N ARG A 190 6.24 -10.43 -24.57
CA ARG A 190 6.80 -11.32 -25.62
C ARG A 190 7.43 -12.60 -25.03
N ARG A 191 7.18 -13.74 -25.69
CA ARG A 191 7.58 -15.09 -25.21
C ARG A 191 9.07 -15.26 -24.88
N ARG A 192 9.98 -14.54 -25.54
CA ARG A 192 11.45 -14.66 -25.35
C ARG A 192 12.09 -13.51 -24.57
N SER A 193 11.32 -12.62 -23.96
CA SER A 193 11.91 -11.48 -23.26
C SER A 193 12.37 -11.86 -21.85
N PHE A 194 13.47 -11.23 -21.39
CA PHE A 194 13.94 -11.28 -20.01
C PHE A 194 12.85 -11.00 -18.95
N PRO A 195 12.01 -9.95 -19.07
CA PRO A 195 10.98 -9.66 -18.07
C PRO A 195 9.95 -10.78 -17.91
N ARG A 196 9.66 -11.55 -18.97
CA ARG A 196 8.78 -12.71 -18.88
C ARG A 196 9.38 -13.80 -17.98
N ARG A 197 10.67 -14.10 -18.16
CA ARG A 197 11.38 -15.10 -17.36
C ARG A 197 11.46 -14.67 -15.90
N ALA A 198 11.75 -13.39 -15.64
CA ALA A 198 11.77 -12.82 -14.30
C ALA A 198 10.40 -12.94 -13.61
N LEU A 199 9.30 -12.59 -14.30
CA LEU A 199 7.95 -12.74 -13.75
C LEU A 199 7.59 -14.19 -13.44
N ILE A 200 7.93 -15.15 -14.31
CA ILE A 200 7.69 -16.58 -14.04
C ILE A 200 8.48 -17.04 -12.81
N LEU A 201 9.76 -16.69 -12.72
CA LEU A 201 10.58 -17.04 -11.56
C LEU A 201 10.01 -16.44 -10.28
N LEU A 202 9.60 -15.17 -10.30
CA LEU A 202 8.97 -14.52 -9.15
C LEU A 202 7.63 -15.17 -8.78
N LEU A 203 6.84 -15.67 -9.73
CA LEU A 203 5.55 -16.32 -9.45
C LEU A 203 5.75 -17.66 -8.73
N ILE A 204 6.80 -18.39 -9.13
CA ILE A 204 7.20 -19.62 -8.43
C ILE A 204 7.72 -19.26 -7.04
N LEU A 205 8.60 -18.27 -6.96
CA LEU A 205 9.28 -17.88 -5.73
C LEU A 205 8.33 -17.21 -4.72
N SER A 206 7.23 -16.60 -5.19
CA SER A 206 6.20 -16.02 -4.32
C SER A 206 5.46 -17.05 -3.48
N ILE A 207 5.53 -18.34 -3.82
CA ILE A 207 4.93 -19.42 -3.00
C ILE A 207 5.64 -19.56 -1.65
N VAL A 208 6.93 -19.21 -1.57
CA VAL A 208 7.72 -19.34 -0.33
C VAL A 208 7.24 -18.40 0.79
N PRO A 209 7.04 -17.09 0.54
CA PRO A 209 6.59 -16.16 1.57
C PRO A 209 5.05 -16.14 1.79
N ILE A 210 4.26 -16.85 0.99
CA ILE A 210 2.79 -16.97 1.14
C ILE A 210 2.45 -18.09 2.12
#